data_AF-A0AAN2W2C5-F1
#
_entry.id   AF-A0AAN2W2C5-F1
#
_cell.length_a   1.000
_cell.length_b   1.000
_cell.length_c   1.000
_cell.angle_alpha   90.00
_cell.angle_beta   90.00
_cell.angle_gamma   90.00
#
_symmetry.space_group_name_H-M   'P 1'
#
loop_
_entity.id
_entity.type
_entity.pdbx_description
1 polymer ?
#
loop_
_entity_poly.entity_id
_entity_poly.type
_entity_poly.pdbx_seq_one_letter_code
_entity_poly.pdbx_strand_id
1 'polypeptide(L)'
;IIIDEIDRLKIQTLDLLRDIYDQNDVGMVFIGMQGIEKRLSKYPQLYSRIGFAHEFKKLSSSEIKHILEYRCQDIGLAIDYENFEDYDAINRIIKLTNGNFRLLQRLFTQIDRIMEINNLEKISSDVVQAARESLIIGFTE
;
A
#
# COMPACT_ATOMS: atom_id res chain seq x y z
N ILE A 1 -19.51 4.27 -8.81
CA ILE A 1 -18.40 4.76 -9.66
C ILE A 1 -17.16 4.92 -8.77
N ILE A 2 -16.01 4.39 -9.18
CA ILE A 2 -14.73 4.60 -8.47
C ILE A 2 -13.85 5.48 -9.35
N ILE A 3 -13.29 6.54 -8.77
CA ILE A 3 -12.42 7.48 -9.46
C ILE A 3 -11.10 7.54 -8.72
N ASP A 4 -10.06 7.01 -9.36
CA ASP A 4 -8.69 7.11 -8.87
C ASP A 4 -8.01 8.38 -9.37
N GLU A 5 -7.00 8.83 -8.64
CA GLU A 5 -6.24 10.06 -8.90
C GLU A 5 -7.11 11.31 -9.14
N ILE A 6 -8.19 11.46 -8.36
CA ILE A 6 -9.12 12.60 -8.52
C ILE A 6 -8.43 13.97 -8.32
N ASP A 7 -7.25 14.01 -7.70
CA ASP A 7 -6.37 15.18 -7.66
C ASP A 7 -6.00 15.72 -9.04
N ARG A 8 -6.09 14.91 -10.10
CA ARG A 8 -5.84 15.39 -11.47
C ARG A 8 -7.03 16.14 -12.06
N LEU A 9 -8.22 15.97 -11.51
CA LEU A 9 -9.43 16.57 -12.07
C LEU A 9 -9.48 18.07 -11.81
N LYS A 10 -10.02 18.80 -12.79
CA LYS A 10 -10.31 20.23 -12.67
C LYS A 10 -11.67 20.44 -12.00
N ILE A 11 -11.90 21.65 -11.51
CA ILE A 11 -13.13 22.07 -10.82
C ILE A 11 -14.38 21.75 -11.65
N GLN A 12 -14.35 22.09 -12.94
CA GLN A 12 -15.46 21.84 -13.86
C GLN A 12 -15.87 20.36 -13.92
N THR A 13 -14.89 19.46 -13.80
CA THR A 13 -15.15 18.02 -13.77
C THR A 13 -15.75 17.59 -12.43
N LEU A 14 -15.36 18.21 -11.32
CA LEU A 14 -15.96 17.95 -10.02
C LEU A 14 -17.45 18.33 -9.98
N ASP A 15 -17.83 19.43 -10.65
CA ASP A 15 -19.24 19.81 -10.78
C ASP A 15 -20.04 18.79 -11.60
N LEU A 16 -19.47 18.29 -12.69
CA LEU A 16 -20.09 17.21 -13.46
C LEU A 16 -20.27 15.93 -12.62
N LEU A 17 -19.29 15.59 -11.78
CA LEU A 17 -19.42 14.45 -10.87
C LEU A 17 -20.54 14.67 -9.85
N ARG A 18 -20.70 15.89 -9.35
CA ARG A 18 -21.82 16.27 -8.47
C ARG A 18 -23.17 16.14 -9.18
N ASP A 19 -23.27 16.59 -10.43
CA ASP A 19 -24.47 16.41 -11.25
C ASP A 19 -24.82 14.93 -11.46
N ILE A 20 -23.82 14.10 -11.78
CA ILE A 20 -24.03 12.66 -11.98
C ILE A 20 -24.53 12.01 -10.69
N TYR A 21 -23.94 12.35 -9.54
CA TYR A 21 -24.35 11.82 -8.23
C TYR A 21 -25.78 12.21 -7.86
N ASP A 22 -26.19 13.45 -8.13
CA ASP A 22 -27.53 13.93 -7.78
C ASP A 22 -28.62 13.37 -8.70
N GLN A 23 -28.30 13.18 -9.99
CA GLN A 23 -29.29 12.78 -11.01
C GLN A 23 -29.42 11.28 -11.17
N ASN A 24 -28.39 10.53 -10.81
CA ASN A 24 -28.34 9.08 -10.97
C ASN A 24 -28.14 8.52 -9.56
N ASP A 25 -29.02 7.62 -9.10
CA ASP A 25 -28.93 6.97 -7.79
C ASP A 25 -27.70 6.04 -7.72
N VAL A 26 -26.50 6.64 -7.65
CA VAL A 26 -25.22 5.96 -7.77
C VAL A 26 -24.27 6.39 -6.66
N GLY A 27 -23.69 5.39 -5.97
CA GLY A 27 -22.58 5.63 -5.04
C GLY A 27 -21.30 6.01 -5.78
N MET A 28 -20.53 6.95 -5.21
CA MET A 28 -19.21 7.34 -5.71
C MET A 28 -18.12 7.13 -4.65
N VAL A 29 -16.97 6.64 -5.08
CA VAL A 29 -15.75 6.51 -4.27
C VAL A 29 -14.64 7.28 -4.95
N PHE A 30 -14.05 8.21 -4.21
CA PHE A 30 -12.94 9.03 -4.68
C PHE A 30 -11.66 8.57 -4.00
N ILE A 31 -10.62 8.34 -4.79
CA ILE A 31 -9.29 7.95 -4.33
C ILE A 31 -8.33 9.03 -4.82
N GLY A 32 -7.45 9.45 -3.92
CA GLY A 32 -6.45 10.46 -4.22
C GLY A 32 -5.39 10.56 -3.14
N MET A 33 -4.48 11.50 -3.36
CA MET A 33 -3.30 11.75 -2.57
C MET A 33 -3.62 12.54 -1.30
N GLN A 34 -2.66 12.58 -0.38
CA GLN A 34 -2.80 13.35 0.85
C GLN A 34 -3.11 14.83 0.55
N GLY A 35 -4.06 15.40 1.29
CA GLY A 35 -4.49 16.79 1.12
C GLY A 35 -5.67 16.98 0.16
N ILE A 36 -6.12 15.92 -0.50
CA ILE A 36 -7.33 15.90 -1.31
C ILE A 36 -8.57 16.42 -0.58
N GLU A 37 -8.77 16.02 0.68
CA GLU A 37 -9.91 16.44 1.49
C GLU A 37 -9.95 17.97 1.65
N LYS A 38 -8.79 18.58 1.95
CA LYS A 38 -8.65 20.05 2.04
C LYS A 38 -8.87 20.75 0.70
N ARG A 39 -8.64 20.05 -0.41
CA ARG A 39 -8.93 20.59 -1.74
C ARG A 39 -10.42 20.49 -2.05
N LEU A 40 -11.05 19.36 -1.74
CA LEU A 40 -12.48 19.14 -1.92
C LEU A 40 -13.32 20.05 -1.02
N SER A 41 -12.85 20.38 0.19
CA SER A 41 -13.56 21.29 1.09
C SER A 41 -13.69 22.72 0.54
N LYS A 42 -12.88 23.10 -0.44
CA LYS A 42 -13.01 24.36 -1.19
C LYS A 42 -14.16 24.34 -2.21
N TYR A 43 -14.80 23.19 -2.40
CA TYR A 43 -15.95 22.98 -3.29
C TYR A 43 -17.14 22.45 -2.47
N PRO A 44 -17.86 23.33 -1.73
CA PRO A 44 -18.91 22.93 -0.79
C PRO A 44 -20.03 22.09 -1.41
N GLN A 45 -20.32 22.31 -2.69
CA GLN A 45 -21.37 21.58 -3.41
C GLN A 45 -21.07 20.08 -3.45
N LEU A 46 -19.88 19.68 -3.90
CA LEU A 46 -19.48 18.27 -3.89
C LEU A 46 -19.16 17.79 -2.47
N TYR A 47 -18.48 18.62 -1.67
CA TYR A 47 -18.04 18.23 -0.32
C TYR A 47 -19.20 17.87 0.62
N SER A 48 -20.33 18.56 0.52
CA SER A 48 -21.54 18.26 1.30
C SER A 48 -22.14 16.87 1.03
N ARG A 49 -21.73 16.19 -0.04
CA ARG A 49 -22.16 14.83 -0.40
C ARG A 49 -21.17 13.76 0.03
N ILE A 50 -20.01 14.15 0.56
CA ILE A 50 -19.03 13.19 1.08
C ILE A 50 -19.52 12.71 2.45
N GLY A 51 -20.06 11.50 2.49
CA GLY A 51 -20.58 10.89 3.72
C GLY A 51 -19.50 10.28 4.62
N PHE A 52 -18.35 9.91 4.06
CA PHE A 52 -17.22 9.36 4.81
C PHE A 52 -15.90 9.67 4.10
N ALA A 53 -14.83 9.82 4.89
CA ALA A 53 -13.47 9.95 4.40
C ALA A 53 -12.56 9.02 5.20
N HIS A 54 -11.63 8.37 4.51
CA HIS A 54 -10.63 7.51 5.14
C HIS A 54 -9.24 7.90 4.65
N GLU A 55 -8.35 8.24 5.59
CA GLU A 55 -6.94 8.48 5.29
C GLU A 55 -6.15 7.19 5.50
N PHE A 56 -5.59 6.66 4.41
CA PHE A 56 -4.63 5.56 4.49
C PHE A 56 -3.29 6.07 5.04
N LYS A 57 -2.84 5.45 6.13
CA LYS A 57 -1.54 5.75 6.75
C LYS A 57 -0.49 4.72 6.32
N LYS A 58 0.78 5.05 6.59
CA LYS A 58 1.86 4.06 6.52
C LYS A 58 1.52 2.88 7.43
N LEU A 59 1.86 1.68 6.98
CA LEU A 59 1.69 0.48 7.81
C LEU A 59 2.57 0.58 9.04
N SER A 60 1.98 0.24 10.18
CA SER A 60 2.70 -0.04 11.42
C SER A 60 3.51 -1.32 11.32
N SER A 61 4.51 -1.48 12.19
CA SER A 61 5.30 -2.70 12.28
C SER A 61 4.45 -3.94 12.54
N SER A 62 3.36 -3.83 13.30
CA SER A 62 2.42 -4.93 13.54
C SER A 62 1.61 -5.29 12.31
N GLU A 63 1.17 -4.32 11.51
CA GLU A 63 0.48 -4.60 10.25
C GLU A 63 1.42 -5.26 9.23
N ILE A 64 2.68 -4.84 9.16
CA ILE A 64 3.68 -5.48 8.30
C ILE A 64 3.90 -6.95 8.73
N LYS A 65 4.03 -7.22 10.04
CA LYS A 65 4.13 -8.59 10.58
C LYS A 65 2.92 -9.44 10.24
N HIS A 66 1.72 -8.88 10.37
CA HIS A 66 0.49 -9.59 10.02
C HIS A 66 0.42 -9.92 8.51
N ILE A 67 0.83 -8.97 7.65
CA ILE A 67 0.92 -9.20 6.20
C ILE A 67 1.98 -10.28 5.89
N LEU A 68 3.11 -10.28 6.60
CA LEU A 68 4.16 -11.29 6.45
C LEU A 68 3.68 -12.70 6.77
N GLU A 69 2.97 -12.87 7.89
CA GLU A 69 2.37 -14.15 8.28
C GLU A 69 1.45 -14.69 7.19
N TYR A 70 0.53 -13.85 6.71
CA TYR A 70 -0.39 -14.21 5.64
C TYR A 70 0.37 -14.60 4.36
N ARG A 71 1.37 -13.80 3.97
CA ARG A 71 2.16 -14.07 2.76
C ARG A 71 2.97 -15.36 2.86
N CYS A 72 3.58 -15.63 4.00
CA CYS A 72 4.35 -16.87 4.19
C CYS A 72 3.45 -18.10 4.14
N GLN A 73 2.25 -18.03 4.72
CA GLN A 73 1.25 -19.09 4.59
C GLN A 73 0.87 -19.37 3.13
N ASP A 74 0.66 -18.32 2.32
CA ASP A 74 0.33 -18.46 0.89
C ASP A 74 1.41 -19.19 0.07
N ILE A 75 2.69 -19.05 0.45
CA ILE A 75 3.83 -19.71 -0.22
C ILE A 75 4.33 -20.96 0.52
N GLY A 76 3.59 -21.44 1.53
CA GLY A 76 3.90 -22.66 2.27
C GLY A 76 5.08 -22.55 3.24
N LEU A 77 5.46 -21.34 3.62
CA LEU A 77 6.52 -21.05 4.59
C LEU A 77 5.95 -20.79 5.97
N ALA A 78 6.68 -21.24 6.99
CA ALA A 78 6.42 -20.87 8.38
C ALA A 78 7.41 -19.78 8.82
N ILE A 79 6.91 -18.79 9.54
CA ILE A 79 7.73 -17.82 10.27
C ILE A 79 7.74 -18.24 11.73
N ASP A 80 8.93 -18.37 12.32
CA ASP A 80 9.09 -18.51 13.76
C ASP A 80 9.69 -17.22 14.35
N TYR A 81 8.87 -16.46 15.08
CA TYR A 81 9.33 -15.21 15.70
C TYR A 81 10.34 -15.39 16.84
N GLU A 82 10.45 -16.60 17.41
CA GLU A 82 11.48 -16.93 18.40
C GLU A 82 12.82 -17.28 17.72
N ASN A 83 12.78 -17.64 16.43
CA ASN A 83 13.97 -17.87 15.63
C ASN A 83 14.65 -16.54 15.29
N PHE A 84 15.92 -16.41 15.67
CA PHE A 84 16.69 -15.19 15.45
C PHE A 84 16.80 -14.78 13.98
N GLU A 85 16.93 -15.73 13.06
CA GLU A 85 17.09 -15.43 11.63
C GLU A 85 15.80 -14.88 11.01
N ASP A 86 14.64 -15.45 11.38
CA ASP A 86 13.33 -14.97 10.96
C ASP A 86 13.07 -13.58 11.55
N TYR A 87 13.36 -13.41 12.83
CA TYR A 87 13.27 -12.12 13.50
C TYR A 87 14.13 -11.05 12.81
N ASP A 88 15.37 -11.36 12.42
CA ASP A 88 16.25 -10.43 11.71
C ASP A 88 15.68 -10.07 10.32
N ALA A 89 15.28 -11.08 9.53
CA ALA A 89 14.70 -10.87 8.19
C ALA A 89 13.45 -9.97 8.24
N ILE A 90 12.55 -10.21 9.19
CA ILE A 90 11.32 -9.42 9.38
C ILE A 90 11.64 -7.98 9.76
N ASN A 91 12.54 -7.78 10.72
CA ASN A 91 12.94 -6.42 11.10
C ASN A 91 13.61 -5.68 9.95
N ARG A 92 14.37 -6.39 9.11
CA ARG A 92 14.95 -5.80 7.90
C ARG A 92 13.88 -5.37 6.92
N ILE A 93 12.85 -6.19 6.67
CA ILE A 93 11.70 -5.84 5.82
C ILE A 93 10.98 -4.60 6.37
N ILE A 94 10.71 -4.55 7.67
CA ILE A 94 10.05 -3.41 8.33
C ILE A 94 10.86 -2.13 8.12
N LYS A 95 12.18 -2.17 8.39
CA LYS A 95 13.08 -1.02 8.24
C LYS A 95 13.18 -0.55 6.78
N LEU A 96 13.32 -1.47 5.84
CA LEU A 96 13.47 -1.16 4.41
C LEU A 96 12.20 -0.53 3.82
N THR A 97 11.04 -1.04 4.23
CA THR A 97 9.76 -0.58 3.68
C THR A 97 9.25 0.66 4.38
N ASN A 98 9.59 0.86 5.67
CA ASN A 98 9.15 1.98 6.49
C ASN A 98 7.64 2.24 6.37
N GLY A 99 6.84 1.17 6.35
CA GLY A 99 5.39 1.20 6.20
C GLY A 99 4.86 1.55 4.82
N ASN A 100 5.71 1.68 3.79
CA ASN A 100 5.29 1.88 2.42
C ASN A 100 4.78 0.56 1.83
N PHE A 101 3.46 0.41 1.76
CA PHE A 101 2.79 -0.79 1.26
C PHE A 101 3.20 -1.15 -0.18
N ARG A 102 3.34 -0.17 -1.07
CA ARG A 102 3.75 -0.42 -2.46
C ARG A 102 5.17 -0.98 -2.54
N LEU A 103 6.09 -0.43 -1.73
CA LEU A 103 7.46 -0.94 -1.65
C LEU A 103 7.48 -2.35 -1.03
N LEU A 104 6.69 -2.58 0.02
CA LEU A 104 6.53 -3.90 0.65
C LEU A 104 6.06 -4.96 -0.36
N GLN A 105 5.01 -4.67 -1.14
CA GLN A 105 4.49 -5.58 -2.17
C GLN A 105 5.55 -5.89 -3.25
N ARG A 106 6.29 -4.86 -3.71
CA ARG A 106 7.37 -5.03 -4.68
C ARG A 106 8.51 -5.87 -4.12
N LEU A 107 8.87 -5.67 -2.85
CA LEU A 107 9.90 -6.45 -2.15
C LEU A 107 9.51 -7.92 -2.08
N PHE A 108 8.29 -8.24 -1.67
CA PHE A 108 7.82 -9.63 -1.65
C PHE A 108 7.86 -10.29 -3.03
N THR A 109 7.44 -9.57 -4.07
CA THR A 109 7.51 -10.10 -5.44
C THR A 109 8.94 -10.48 -5.84
N GLN A 110 9.96 -9.74 -5.36
CA GLN A 110 11.36 -10.11 -5.60
C GLN A 110 11.84 -11.24 -4.69
N ILE A 111 11.40 -11.29 -3.42
CA ILE A 111 11.70 -12.39 -2.51
C ILE A 111 11.18 -13.70 -3.09
N ASP A 112 9.90 -13.76 -3.45
CA ASP A 112 9.26 -14.95 -4.02
C ASP A 112 10.05 -15.45 -5.24
N ARG A 113 10.39 -14.55 -6.16
CA ARG A 113 11.19 -14.85 -7.34
C ARG A 113 12.58 -15.41 -7.01
N ILE A 114 13.28 -14.83 -6.03
CA ILE A 114 14.61 -15.29 -5.63
C ILE A 114 14.52 -16.67 -4.98
N MET A 115 13.50 -16.90 -4.15
CA MET A 115 13.27 -18.19 -3.50
C MET A 115 12.99 -19.29 -4.52
N GLU A 116 12.12 -19.04 -5.50
CA GLU A 116 11.82 -19.98 -6.58
C GLU A 116 13.05 -20.31 -7.42
N ILE A 117 13.82 -19.31 -7.85
CA ILE A 117 15.01 -19.52 -8.70
C ILE A 117 16.08 -20.36 -7.98
N ASN A 118 16.25 -20.15 -6.68
CA ASN A 118 17.31 -20.78 -5.89
C ASN A 118 16.83 -22.00 -5.09
N ASN A 119 15.56 -22.41 -5.22
CA ASN A 119 14.90 -23.46 -4.43
C ASN A 119 15.12 -23.29 -2.92
N LEU A 120 14.88 -22.08 -2.41
CA LEU A 120 15.04 -21.76 -0.99
C LEU A 120 13.73 -22.03 -0.24
N GLU A 121 13.83 -22.57 0.97
CA GLU A 121 12.69 -22.90 1.84
C GLU A 121 12.55 -21.92 3.02
N LYS A 122 13.31 -20.81 3.02
CA LYS A 122 13.29 -19.81 4.10
C LYS A 122 13.63 -18.42 3.61
N ILE A 123 12.93 -17.40 4.15
CA ILE A 123 13.24 -15.99 3.91
C ILE A 123 14.34 -15.56 4.87
N SER A 124 15.60 -15.62 4.44
CA SER A 124 16.73 -15.13 5.22
C SER A 124 16.97 -13.63 5.00
N SER A 125 17.76 -13.02 5.90
CA SER A 125 18.22 -11.63 5.75
C SER A 125 18.94 -11.37 4.42
N ASP A 126 19.65 -12.38 3.90
CA ASP A 126 20.36 -12.30 2.61
C ASP A 126 19.40 -12.30 1.43
N VAL A 127 18.32 -13.10 1.48
CA VAL A 127 17.25 -13.08 0.46
C VAL A 127 16.58 -11.71 0.43
N VAL A 128 16.27 -11.15 1.60
CA VAL A 128 15.70 -9.80 1.72
C VAL A 128 16.64 -8.74 1.12
N GLN A 129 17.94 -8.86 1.36
CA GLN A 129 18.92 -7.95 0.80
C GLN A 129 19.03 -8.05 -0.73
N ALA A 130 19.13 -9.26 -1.27
CA ALA A 130 19.20 -9.51 -2.71
C ALA A 130 17.92 -9.01 -3.41
N ALA A 131 16.75 -9.22 -2.79
CA ALA A 131 15.48 -8.70 -3.26
C ALA A 131 15.48 -7.16 -3.28
N ARG A 132 16.02 -6.53 -2.24
CA ARG A 132 16.15 -5.08 -2.15
C ARG A 132 17.10 -4.51 -3.21
N GLU A 133 18.23 -5.16 -3.48
CA GLU A 133 19.21 -4.72 -4.49
C GLU A 133 18.65 -4.79 -5.91
N SER A 134 17.70 -5.70 -6.14
CA SER A 134 16.95 -5.81 -7.40
C SER A 134 15.92 -4.69 -7.59
N LEU A 135 15.66 -3.88 -6.56
CA LEU A 135 14.67 -2.81 -6.60
C LEU A 135 15.31 -1.43 -6.73
N ILE A 136 14.82 -0.67 -7.71
CA ILE A 136 15.01 0.78 -7.73
C ILE A 136 14.05 1.38 -6.68
N ILE A 137 14.64 1.90 -5.61
CA ILE A 137 13.95 2.63 -4.54
C ILE A 137 14.31 4.10 -4.71
N GLY A 138 13.33 4.94 -5.03
CA GLY A 138 13.51 6.39 -5.00
C GLY A 138 13.68 6.82 -3.54
N PHE A 139 14.88 7.28 -3.18
CA PHE A 139 15.10 7.90 -1.88
C PHE A 139 14.41 9.26 -1.87
N THR A 140 13.36 9.41 -1.07
CA THR A 140 13.03 10.72 -0.51
C THR A 140 13.95 10.90 0.70
N GLU A 141 15.09 11.56 0.47
CA GLU A 141 15.80 12.28 1.54
C GLU A 141 14.91 13.41 2.10
#